data_AF-A0A8X8VY77-F1
#
_entry.id   AF-A0A8X8VY77-F1
#
_cell.length_a   1.000
_cell.length_b   1.000
_cell.length_c   1.000
_cell.angle_alpha   90.00
_cell.angle_beta   90.00
_cell.angle_gamma   90.00
#
_symmetry.space_group_name_H-M   'P 1'
#
loop_
_entity.id
_entity.type
_entity.pdbx_description
1 polymer ?
#
loop_
_entity_poly.entity_id
_entity_poly.type
_entity_poly.pdbx_seq_one_letter_code
_entity_poly.pdbx_strand_id
1 'polypeptide(L)'
;MDGEVRKQFQRSLEKQKMKFMLKTKVVSVDTTGSGVKLTLEPAAGGEQTTLEADVVLVSAGRTPFTAGLQLEKIGVETDKMGRILVNERFASNVLGVYAIGDVIPGPMLAHKAEEDGVACVEYIAGKEGHVDYDLVPGVVYTHPEVASVGKTEEQVIDLGVEYRVGKFPLLANSRAKAIE
;
A
#
# COMPACT_ATOMS: atom_id res chain seq x y z
N MET A 1 1.28 2.37 -7.66
CA MET A 1 0.20 2.26 -8.66
C MET A 1 0.28 3.44 -9.60
N ASP A 2 0.07 3.19 -10.89
CA ASP A 2 0.24 4.14 -11.98
C ASP A 2 -0.70 5.36 -11.90
N GLY A 3 -0.21 6.54 -12.30
CA GLY A 3 -0.94 7.81 -12.27
C GLY A 3 -2.16 7.88 -13.16
N GLU A 4 -2.09 7.34 -14.38
CA GLU A 4 -3.23 7.32 -15.29
C GLU A 4 -4.31 6.37 -14.75
N VAL A 5 -3.91 5.19 -14.28
CA VAL A 5 -4.81 4.21 -13.66
C VAL A 5 -5.55 4.84 -12.46
N ARG A 6 -4.82 5.52 -11.56
CA ARG A 6 -5.42 6.25 -10.42
C ARG A 6 -6.47 7.27 -10.87
N LYS A 7 -6.18 8.04 -11.91
CA LYS A 7 -7.09 9.08 -12.44
C LYS A 7 -8.36 8.47 -13.03
N GLN A 8 -8.25 7.39 -13.80
CA GLN A 8 -9.43 6.72 -14.36
C GLN A 8 -10.24 6.02 -13.27
N PHE A 9 -9.56 5.42 -12.29
CA PHE A 9 -10.22 4.78 -11.17
C PHE A 9 -11.03 5.76 -10.32
N GLN A 10 -10.46 6.92 -9.97
CA GLN A 10 -11.18 7.97 -9.26
C GLN A 10 -12.45 8.38 -10.02
N ARG A 11 -12.37 8.61 -11.34
CA ARG A 11 -13.54 8.95 -12.17
C ARG A 11 -14.62 7.87 -12.13
N SER A 12 -14.24 6.59 -12.12
CA SER A 12 -15.18 5.48 -12.01
C SER A 12 -15.91 5.47 -10.67
N LEU A 13 -15.20 5.75 -9.57
CA LEU A 13 -15.81 5.85 -8.24
C LEU A 13 -16.69 7.12 -8.07
N GLU A 14 -16.29 8.24 -8.67
CA GLU A 14 -17.10 9.46 -8.70
C GLU A 14 -18.42 9.26 -9.46
N LYS A 15 -18.41 8.49 -10.56
CA LYS A 15 -19.64 8.08 -11.26
C LYS A 15 -20.56 7.26 -10.35
N GLN A 16 -19.99 6.48 -9.44
CA GLN A 16 -20.68 5.73 -8.38
C GLN A 16 -21.04 6.59 -7.16
N LYS A 17 -20.94 7.92 -7.27
CA LYS A 17 -21.31 8.91 -6.25
C LYS A 17 -20.37 9.00 -5.05
N MET A 18 -19.20 8.36 -5.08
CA MET A 18 -18.17 8.57 -4.08
C MET A 18 -17.59 9.99 -4.22
N LYS A 19 -17.53 10.73 -3.11
CA LYS A 19 -16.96 12.09 -3.07
C LYS A 19 -15.52 12.02 -2.59
N PHE A 20 -14.64 12.77 -3.24
CA PHE A 20 -13.22 12.86 -2.88
C PHE A 20 -12.86 14.27 -2.45
N MET A 21 -12.26 14.40 -1.27
CA MET A 21 -11.62 15.63 -0.79
C MET A 21 -10.11 15.41 -0.77
N LEU A 22 -9.48 15.41 -1.95
CA LEU A 22 -8.02 15.27 -2.08
C LEU A 22 -7.32 16.55 -1.61
N LYS A 23 -6.00 16.47 -1.37
CA LYS A 23 -5.19 17.61 -0.87
C LYS A 23 -5.81 18.26 0.38
N THR A 24 -6.46 17.46 1.20
CA THR A 24 -7.15 17.89 2.42
C THR A 24 -6.53 17.15 3.60
N LYS A 25 -6.21 17.87 4.66
CA LYS A 25 -5.68 17.34 5.90
C LYS A 25 -6.78 17.33 6.95
N VAL A 26 -6.91 16.22 7.68
CA VAL A 26 -7.74 16.13 8.88
C VAL A 26 -6.93 16.67 10.05
N VAL A 27 -7.42 17.73 10.69
CA VAL A 27 -6.76 18.40 11.83
C VAL A 27 -7.19 17.77 13.15
N SER A 28 -8.49 17.54 13.31
CA SER A 28 -9.06 16.93 14.52
C SER A 28 -10.35 16.18 14.22
N VAL A 29 -10.70 15.28 15.14
CA VAL A 29 -11.91 14.47 15.11
C VAL A 29 -12.59 14.59 16.48
N ASP A 30 -13.80 15.13 16.54
CA ASP A 30 -14.62 15.24 17.74
C ASP A 30 -15.78 14.23 17.68
N THR A 31 -15.92 13.44 18.74
CA THR A 31 -16.90 12.34 18.87
C THR A 31 -17.83 12.51 20.07
N THR A 32 -17.84 13.69 20.69
CA THR A 32 -18.60 13.95 21.93
C THR A 32 -20.13 14.04 21.74
N GLY A 33 -20.59 14.20 20.49
CA GLY A 33 -22.01 14.30 20.14
C GLY A 33 -22.63 13.00 19.60
N SER A 34 -23.81 13.10 18.99
CA SER A 34 -24.50 11.97 18.34
C SER A 34 -23.90 11.54 17.00
N GLY A 35 -22.82 12.18 16.57
CA GLY A 35 -22.08 11.93 15.35
C GLY A 35 -20.63 12.38 15.49
N VAL A 36 -19.91 12.42 14.37
CA VAL A 36 -18.49 12.78 14.30
C VAL A 36 -18.31 14.10 13.57
N LYS A 37 -17.58 15.02 14.18
CA LYS A 37 -17.23 16.32 13.61
C LYS A 37 -15.74 16.35 13.26
N LEU A 38 -15.43 16.48 11.98
CA LEU A 38 -14.08 16.55 11.45
C LEU A 38 -13.72 18.01 11.19
N THR A 39 -12.57 18.45 11.69
CA THR A 39 -11.96 19.73 11.26
C THR A 39 -10.96 19.44 10.15
N LEU A 40 -11.15 20.09 9.00
CA LEU A 40 -10.37 19.88 7.78
C LEU A 40 -9.66 21.17 7.37
N GLU A 41 -8.47 21.06 6.79
CA GLU A 41 -7.76 22.17 6.16
C GLU A 41 -7.13 21.76 4.83
N PRO A 42 -6.88 22.70 3.90
CA PRO A 42 -6.06 22.41 2.73
C PRO A 42 -4.68 21.89 3.16
N ALA A 43 -4.17 20.84 2.50
CA ALA A 43 -2.88 20.24 2.86
C ALA A 43 -1.69 21.20 2.72
N ALA A 44 -1.83 22.26 1.93
CA ALA A 44 -0.84 23.34 1.80
C ALA A 44 -0.98 24.44 2.87
N GLY A 45 -1.89 24.28 3.83
CA GLY A 45 -2.31 25.32 4.77
C GLY A 45 -3.44 26.18 4.23
N GLY A 46 -4.28 26.71 5.13
CA GLY A 46 -5.40 27.57 4.75
C GLY A 46 -6.51 27.59 5.80
N GLU A 47 -7.67 28.11 5.40
CA GLU A 47 -8.86 28.19 6.23
C GLU A 47 -9.40 26.80 6.60
N GLN A 48 -9.80 26.64 7.86
CA GLN A 48 -10.37 25.40 8.36
C GLN A 48 -11.86 25.33 8.07
N THR A 49 -12.32 24.13 7.72
CA THR A 49 -13.73 23.82 7.49
C THR A 49 -14.16 22.65 8.37
N THR A 50 -15.46 22.51 8.58
CA THR A 50 -16.05 21.41 9.33
C THR A 50 -16.79 20.46 8.39
N LEU A 51 -16.59 19.16 8.59
CA LEU A 51 -17.39 18.09 7.98
C LEU A 51 -18.03 17.24 9.08
N GLU A 52 -19.35 17.07 9.03
CA GLU A 52 -20.10 16.22 9.95
C GLU A 52 -20.47 14.89 9.26
N ALA A 53 -20.39 13.80 10.00
CA ALA A 53 -20.76 12.46 9.54
C ALA A 53 -21.25 11.60 10.71
N ASP A 54 -22.10 10.61 10.45
CA ASP A 54 -22.55 9.67 11.49
C ASP A 54 -21.43 8.69 11.90
N VAL A 55 -20.60 8.29 10.92
CA VAL A 55 -19.52 7.31 11.10
C VAL A 55 -18.28 7.76 10.35
N VAL A 56 -17.10 7.57 10.96
CA VAL A 56 -15.80 7.81 10.33
C VAL A 56 -14.97 6.52 10.35
N LEU A 57 -14.47 6.14 9.16
CA LEU A 57 -13.49 5.07 9.00
C LEU A 57 -12.10 5.67 8.86
N VAL A 58 -11.18 5.28 9.75
CA VAL A 58 -9.76 5.67 9.67
C VAL A 58 -8.98 4.59 8.93
N SER A 59 -8.67 4.85 7.66
CA SER A 59 -7.91 3.95 6.78
C SER A 59 -6.65 4.63 6.24
N ALA A 60 -5.83 5.20 7.13
CA ALA A 60 -4.67 6.03 6.80
C ALA A 60 -3.37 5.24 6.52
N GLY A 61 -3.40 3.91 6.68
CA GLY A 61 -2.25 3.02 6.49
C GLY A 61 -2.16 1.97 7.58
N ARG A 62 -1.11 1.16 7.50
CA ARG A 62 -0.75 0.13 8.48
C ARG A 62 0.69 0.37 8.93
N THR A 63 1.00 -0.05 10.14
CA THR A 63 2.34 -0.02 10.72
C THR A 63 2.73 -1.43 11.16
N PRO A 64 4.03 -1.77 11.16
CA PRO A 64 4.50 -3.05 11.69
C PRO A 64 4.11 -3.19 13.17
N PHE A 65 3.78 -4.41 13.59
CA PHE A 65 3.45 -4.72 14.97
C PHE A 65 4.56 -5.56 15.61
N THR A 66 5.34 -4.94 16.50
CA THR A 66 6.47 -5.57 17.21
C THR A 66 6.32 -5.50 18.73
N ALA A 67 5.20 -5.00 19.23
CA ALA A 67 4.94 -4.86 20.65
C ALA A 67 4.97 -6.23 21.36
N GLY A 68 5.65 -6.29 22.50
CA GLY A 68 5.79 -7.51 23.30
C GLY A 68 6.95 -8.44 22.87
N LEU A 69 7.57 -8.22 21.71
CA LEU A 69 8.69 -9.05 21.22
C LEU A 69 10.02 -8.78 21.93
N GLN A 70 10.13 -7.67 22.67
CA GLN A 70 11.35 -7.30 23.42
C GLN A 70 12.61 -7.26 22.53
N LEU A 71 12.45 -6.72 21.30
CA LEU A 71 13.52 -6.63 20.30
C LEU A 71 14.76 -5.89 20.83
N GLU A 72 14.57 -4.91 21.71
CA GLU A 72 15.65 -4.14 22.30
C GLU A 72 16.53 -5.00 23.22
N LYS A 73 15.93 -5.97 23.93
CA LYS A 73 16.67 -6.84 24.87
C LYS A 73 17.62 -7.79 24.15
N ILE A 74 17.26 -8.18 22.94
CA ILE A 74 18.07 -9.06 22.09
C ILE A 74 18.91 -8.30 21.06
N GLY A 75 18.77 -6.97 21.01
CA GLY A 75 19.55 -6.11 20.13
C GLY A 75 19.12 -6.12 18.65
N VAL A 76 17.88 -6.49 18.33
CA VAL A 76 17.37 -6.44 16.95
C VAL A 76 17.14 -4.99 16.53
N GLU A 77 17.73 -4.60 15.41
CA GLU A 77 17.59 -3.26 14.85
C GLU A 77 16.27 -3.07 14.09
N THR A 78 15.67 -1.89 14.28
CA THR A 78 14.49 -1.45 13.54
C THR A 78 14.72 -0.09 12.90
N ASP A 79 14.03 0.19 11.80
CA ASP A 79 14.03 1.53 11.22
C ASP A 79 13.14 2.53 11.99
N LYS A 80 13.08 3.77 11.51
CA LYS A 80 12.27 4.84 12.10
C LYS A 80 10.75 4.55 12.10
N MET A 81 10.30 3.61 11.29
CA MET A 81 8.89 3.18 11.19
C MET A 81 8.62 1.93 12.04
N GLY A 82 9.61 1.41 12.77
CA GLY A 82 9.50 0.22 13.61
C GLY A 82 9.56 -1.10 12.83
N ARG A 83 9.99 -1.08 11.57
CA ARG A 83 10.18 -2.30 10.77
C ARG A 83 11.51 -2.94 11.13
N ILE A 84 11.54 -4.27 11.25
CA ILE A 84 12.76 -5.04 11.50
C ILE A 84 13.65 -4.94 10.27
N LEU A 85 14.89 -4.50 10.46
CA LEU A 85 15.87 -4.45 9.39
C LEU A 85 16.38 -5.87 9.10
N VAL A 86 16.32 -6.27 7.83
CA VAL A 86 16.77 -7.58 7.36
C VAL A 86 17.65 -7.44 6.12
N ASN A 87 18.51 -8.43 5.89
CA ASN A 87 19.25 -8.57 4.64
C ASN A 87 18.43 -9.30 3.56
N GLU A 88 19.02 -9.56 2.39
CA GLU A 88 18.40 -10.27 1.27
C GLU A 88 17.93 -11.70 1.60
N ARG A 89 18.44 -12.28 2.68
CA ARG A 89 18.05 -13.61 3.19
C ARG A 89 17.10 -13.55 4.38
N PHE A 90 16.44 -12.41 4.59
CA PHE A 90 15.49 -12.18 5.69
C PHE A 90 16.08 -12.26 7.09
N ALA A 91 17.41 -12.30 7.22
CA ALA A 91 18.09 -12.34 8.50
C ALA A 91 18.25 -10.93 9.08
N SER A 92 17.97 -10.77 10.37
CA SER A 92 18.26 -9.54 11.11
C SER A 92 19.75 -9.41 11.42
N ASN A 93 20.13 -8.34 12.11
CA ASN A 93 21.48 -8.18 12.65
C ASN A 93 21.83 -9.18 13.77
N VAL A 94 20.84 -9.85 14.36
CA VAL A 94 21.03 -10.87 15.41
C VAL A 94 21.00 -12.27 14.80
N LEU A 95 22.06 -13.04 15.04
CA LEU A 95 22.20 -14.40 14.50
C LEU A 95 21.03 -15.30 14.95
N GLY A 96 20.42 -15.99 13.98
CA GLY A 96 19.30 -16.89 14.23
C GLY A 96 17.93 -16.21 14.32
N VAL A 97 17.88 -14.88 14.18
CA VAL A 97 16.62 -14.11 14.16
C VAL A 97 16.33 -13.63 12.75
N TYR A 98 15.15 -14.00 12.24
CA TYR A 98 14.66 -13.70 10.90
C TYR A 98 13.30 -12.98 10.99
N ALA A 99 12.95 -12.22 9.96
CA ALA A 99 11.67 -11.54 9.87
C ALA A 99 11.17 -11.43 8.41
N ILE A 100 9.86 -11.52 8.22
CA ILE A 100 9.19 -11.57 6.90
C ILE A 100 7.90 -10.76 6.89
N GLY A 101 7.36 -10.47 5.70
CA GLY A 101 6.02 -9.91 5.53
C GLY A 101 5.89 -8.45 5.99
N ASP A 102 4.79 -8.14 6.66
CA ASP A 102 4.40 -6.77 7.05
C ASP A 102 5.35 -6.12 8.08
N VAL A 103 6.20 -6.90 8.76
CA VAL A 103 7.11 -6.40 9.80
C VAL A 103 8.45 -5.90 9.25
N ILE A 104 8.74 -6.14 7.97
CA ILE A 104 9.98 -5.75 7.30
C ILE A 104 9.73 -4.68 6.21
N PRO A 105 10.76 -4.04 5.65
CA PRO A 105 10.60 -3.17 4.48
C PRO A 105 9.99 -3.90 3.27
N GLY A 106 9.11 -3.22 2.53
CA GLY A 106 8.49 -3.73 1.30
C GLY A 106 6.97 -3.53 1.27
N PRO A 107 6.28 -4.03 0.22
CA PRO A 107 4.83 -4.02 0.13
C PRO A 107 4.18 -4.85 1.24
N MET A 108 3.14 -4.30 1.88
CA MET A 108 2.36 -4.99 2.92
C MET A 108 1.17 -5.74 2.29
N LEU A 109 1.48 -6.89 1.67
CA LEU A 109 0.52 -7.72 0.94
C LEU A 109 0.61 -9.18 1.42
N ALA A 110 -0.53 -9.88 1.45
CA ALA A 110 -0.60 -11.24 1.96
C ALA A 110 0.28 -12.21 1.17
N HIS A 111 0.12 -12.25 -0.16
CA HIS A 111 0.92 -13.12 -1.04
C HIS A 111 2.41 -12.76 -1.05
N LYS A 112 2.76 -11.49 -0.81
CA LYS A 112 4.16 -11.07 -0.60
C LYS A 112 4.72 -11.71 0.67
N ALA A 113 3.98 -11.69 1.78
CA ALA A 113 4.42 -12.30 3.03
C ALA A 113 4.52 -13.84 2.93
N GLU A 114 3.65 -14.47 2.13
CA GLU A 114 3.74 -15.89 1.81
C GLU A 114 5.04 -16.22 1.06
N GLU A 115 5.36 -15.45 0.02
CA GLU A 115 6.57 -15.63 -0.79
C GLU A 115 7.86 -15.37 0.01
N ASP A 116 7.89 -14.30 0.82
CA ASP A 116 8.96 -14.05 1.79
C ASP A 116 9.18 -15.24 2.71
N GLY A 117 8.08 -15.84 3.20
CA GLY A 117 8.12 -16.97 4.10
C GLY A 117 8.75 -18.20 3.45
N VAL A 118 8.36 -18.52 2.22
CA VAL A 118 8.94 -19.61 1.43
C VAL A 118 10.44 -19.37 1.21
N ALA A 119 10.82 -18.19 0.70
CA ALA A 119 12.22 -17.88 0.43
C ALA A 119 13.08 -17.89 1.71
N CYS A 120 12.56 -17.35 2.82
CA CYS A 120 13.26 -17.35 4.11
C CYS A 120 13.57 -18.76 4.59
N VAL A 121 12.59 -19.69 4.57
CA VAL A 121 12.83 -21.06 5.03
C VAL A 121 13.74 -21.84 4.09
N GLU A 122 13.72 -21.55 2.78
CA GLU A 122 14.68 -22.10 1.82
C GLU A 122 16.10 -21.67 2.14
N TYR A 123 16.32 -20.38 2.40
CA TYR A 123 17.64 -19.89 2.83
C TYR A 123 18.11 -20.51 4.15
N ILE A 124 17.22 -20.66 5.13
CA ILE A 124 17.52 -21.33 6.41
C ILE A 124 17.94 -22.80 6.17
N ALA A 125 17.31 -23.47 5.20
CA ALA A 125 17.63 -24.84 4.82
C ALA A 125 18.89 -24.98 3.93
N GLY A 126 19.59 -23.88 3.63
CA GLY A 126 20.76 -23.88 2.74
C GLY A 126 20.41 -24.03 1.26
N LYS A 127 19.15 -23.77 0.88
CA LYS A 127 18.69 -23.70 -0.50
C LYS A 127 18.72 -22.25 -1.00
N GLU A 128 18.54 -22.08 -2.29
CA GLU A 128 18.35 -20.77 -2.89
C GLU A 128 16.87 -20.40 -2.87
N GLY A 129 16.51 -19.44 -2.02
CA GLY A 129 15.23 -18.72 -2.11
C GLY A 129 15.32 -17.57 -3.12
N HIS A 130 14.17 -17.08 -3.57
CA HIS A 130 14.09 -15.90 -4.43
C HIS A 130 12.77 -15.18 -4.23
N VAL A 131 12.83 -13.85 -4.15
CA VAL A 131 11.65 -12.97 -4.22
C VAL A 131 12.00 -11.80 -5.11
N ASP A 132 11.21 -11.57 -6.15
CA ASP A 132 11.29 -10.36 -6.97
C ASP A 132 10.11 -9.45 -6.65
N TYR A 133 10.38 -8.42 -5.85
CA TYR A 133 9.35 -7.45 -5.44
C TYR A 133 8.78 -6.63 -6.61
N ASP A 134 9.44 -6.58 -7.77
CA ASP A 134 8.90 -5.94 -8.96
C ASP A 134 7.80 -6.79 -9.62
N LEU A 135 7.75 -8.09 -9.32
CA LEU A 135 6.77 -9.03 -9.86
C LEU A 135 5.60 -9.30 -8.91
N VAL A 136 5.56 -8.65 -7.75
CA VAL A 136 4.46 -8.75 -6.79
C VAL A 136 3.27 -7.91 -7.29
N PRO A 137 2.11 -8.52 -7.63
CA PRO A 137 0.95 -7.77 -8.06
C PRO A 137 0.27 -7.06 -6.89
N GLY A 138 -0.30 -5.89 -7.13
CA GLY A 138 -1.21 -5.20 -6.21
C GLY A 138 -2.62 -5.17 -6.78
N VAL A 139 -3.62 -5.43 -5.94
CA VAL A 139 -5.04 -5.49 -6.34
C VAL A 139 -5.90 -4.62 -5.42
N VAL A 140 -6.84 -3.88 -6.01
CA VAL A 140 -7.91 -3.14 -5.33
C VAL A 140 -9.25 -3.77 -5.73
N TYR A 141 -9.93 -4.36 -4.75
CA TYR A 141 -11.14 -5.15 -4.93
C TYR A 141 -12.43 -4.31 -4.97
N THR A 142 -12.42 -3.23 -5.75
CA THR A 142 -13.62 -2.43 -6.07
C THR A 142 -14.30 -2.97 -7.32
N HIS A 143 -15.43 -2.37 -7.71
CA HIS A 143 -15.97 -2.55 -9.05
C HIS A 143 -15.95 -1.19 -9.77
N PRO A 144 -15.18 -1.01 -10.85
CA PRO A 144 -14.26 -1.98 -11.44
C PRO A 144 -13.08 -2.31 -10.51
N GLU A 145 -12.55 -3.53 -10.65
CA GLU A 145 -11.31 -3.94 -9.98
C GLU A 145 -10.12 -3.19 -10.61
N VAL A 146 -9.07 -2.99 -9.82
CA VAL A 146 -7.80 -2.41 -10.30
C VAL A 146 -6.67 -3.35 -9.92
N ALA A 147 -5.80 -3.66 -10.88
CA ALA A 147 -4.60 -4.46 -10.64
C ALA A 147 -3.38 -3.81 -11.29
N SER A 148 -2.21 -4.00 -10.71
CA SER A 148 -0.92 -3.58 -11.28
C SER A 148 0.20 -4.53 -10.89
N VAL A 149 1.17 -4.72 -11.77
CA VAL A 149 2.43 -5.43 -11.53
C VAL A 149 3.55 -4.72 -12.28
N GLY A 150 4.78 -4.79 -11.80
CA GLY A 150 5.92 -4.09 -12.42
C GLY A 150 5.96 -2.60 -12.09
N LYS A 151 6.75 -1.88 -12.90
CA LYS A 151 6.99 -0.43 -12.73
C LYS A 151 5.82 0.40 -13.26
N THR A 152 5.53 1.51 -12.58
CA THR A 152 4.61 2.54 -13.11
C THR A 152 5.29 3.42 -14.15
N GLU A 153 4.51 4.16 -14.94
CA GLU A 153 5.09 5.10 -15.90
C GLU A 153 6.02 6.12 -15.22
N GLU A 154 5.63 6.64 -14.04
CA GLU A 154 6.47 7.58 -13.29
C GLU A 154 7.81 6.96 -12.86
N GLN A 155 7.80 5.71 -12.40
CA GLN A 155 9.02 5.00 -12.02
C GLN A 155 9.95 4.76 -13.21
N VAL A 156 9.41 4.45 -14.38
CA VAL A 156 10.22 4.23 -15.60
C VAL A 156 10.85 5.54 -16.09
N ILE A 157 10.09 6.65 -16.00
CA ILE A 157 10.60 8.00 -16.29
C ILE A 157 11.76 8.36 -15.34
N ASP A 158 11.59 8.13 -14.03
CA ASP A 158 12.62 8.41 -13.03
C ASP A 158 13.90 7.59 -13.24
N LEU A 159 13.78 6.38 -13.81
CA LEU A 159 14.92 5.54 -14.17
C LEU A 159 15.63 5.98 -15.46
N GLY A 160 15.05 6.91 -16.24
CA GLY A 160 15.62 7.38 -17.50
C GLY A 160 15.66 6.33 -18.61
N VAL A 161 14.78 5.32 -18.53
CA VAL A 161 14.74 4.20 -19.49
C VAL A 161 13.79 4.53 -20.63
N GLU A 162 14.19 4.24 -21.87
CA GLU A 162 13.29 4.36 -23.02
C GLU A 162 12.16 3.32 -22.91
N TYR A 163 10.92 3.78 -23.05
CA TYR A 163 9.74 2.93 -22.95
C TYR A 163 8.69 3.28 -24.02
N ARG A 164 7.78 2.35 -24.26
CA ARG A 164 6.63 2.52 -25.15
C ARG A 164 5.36 2.26 -24.37
N VAL A 165 4.29 2.96 -24.75
CA VAL A 165 2.99 2.85 -24.08
C VAL A 165 1.98 2.23 -25.03
N GLY A 166 1.33 1.14 -24.58
CA GLY A 166 0.21 0.51 -25.27
C GLY A 166 -1.03 0.53 -24.39
N LYS A 167 -2.20 0.88 -24.95
CA LYS A 167 -3.47 0.97 -24.21
C LYS A 167 -4.59 0.37 -25.05
N PHE A 168 -5.52 -0.33 -24.39
CA PHE A 168 -6.72 -0.88 -25.02
C PHE A 168 -7.93 -0.73 -24.09
N PRO A 169 -9.00 -0.04 -24.51
CA PRO A 169 -10.16 0.21 -23.64
C PRO A 169 -11.03 -1.04 -23.50
N LEU A 170 -11.56 -1.29 -22.29
CA LEU A 170 -12.54 -2.37 -22.07
C LEU A 170 -13.82 -2.19 -22.89
N LEU A 171 -14.21 -0.95 -23.19
CA LEU A 171 -15.33 -0.64 -24.10
C LEU A 171 -15.14 -1.20 -25.51
N ALA A 172 -13.93 -1.57 -25.93
CA ALA A 172 -13.67 -2.23 -27.21
C ALA A 172 -13.61 -3.76 -27.10
N ASN A 173 -13.71 -4.33 -25.90
CA ASN A 173 -13.72 -5.76 -25.67
C ASN A 173 -15.15 -6.33 -25.77
N SER A 174 -15.37 -7.28 -26.68
CA SER A 174 -16.70 -7.86 -26.93
C SER A 174 -17.30 -8.55 -25.71
N ARG A 175 -16.47 -9.21 -24.88
CA ARG A 175 -16.96 -9.87 -23.67
C ARG A 175 -17.39 -8.83 -22.62
N ALA A 176 -16.62 -7.77 -22.44
CA ALA A 176 -16.97 -6.67 -21.54
C ALA A 176 -18.30 -6.03 -21.96
N LYS A 177 -18.52 -5.78 -23.26
CA LYS A 177 -19.81 -5.26 -23.77
C LYS A 177 -21.00 -6.19 -23.55
N ALA A 178 -20.77 -7.50 -23.51
CA ALA A 178 -21.85 -8.48 -23.37
C ALA A 178 -22.30 -8.68 -21.91
N ILE A 179 -21.48 -8.24 -20.94
CA ILE A 179 -21.72 -8.43 -19.50
C ILE A 179 -21.91 -7.10 -18.75
N GLU A 180 -21.84 -5.97 -19.45
CA GLU A 180 -22.22 -4.63 -18.96
C GLU A 180 -23.75 -4.49 -18.95
#